data_AF-X8DQ14-F1
#
_entry.id   AF-X8DQ14-F1
#
_cell.length_a   1.000
_cell.length_b   1.000
_cell.length_c   1.000
_cell.angle_alpha   90.00
_cell.angle_beta   90.00
_cell.angle_gamma   90.00
#
_symmetry.space_group_name_H-M   'P 1'
#
loop_
_entity.id
_entity.type
_entity.pdbx_description
1 polymer ?
#
loop_
_entity_poly.entity_id
_entity_poly.type
_entity_poly.pdbx_seq_one_letter_code
_entity_poly.pdbx_strand_id
1 'polypeptide(L)' 'MWQTAVNPVVALELLAEGVWSGAGVLGPEAFDSLPFLDRLNTFGAPWGIQERAVAA' A
#
# COMPACT_ATOMS: atom_id res chain seq x y z
N MET A 1 -13.81 -4.22 -12.31
CA MET A 1 -13.50 -3.06 -11.45
C MET A 1 -12.78 -3.58 -10.21
N TRP A 2 -11.49 -3.92 -10.33
CA TRP A 2 -10.71 -4.60 -9.26
C TRP A 2 -9.68 -3.66 -8.60
N GLN A 3 -9.22 -2.64 -9.33
CA GLN A 3 -8.19 -1.70 -8.85
C GLN A 3 -8.64 -0.81 -7.68
N THR A 4 -9.93 -0.52 -7.51
CA THR A 4 -10.43 0.24 -6.34
C THR A 4 -10.55 -0.62 -5.08
N ALA A 5 -10.66 -1.94 -5.22
CA ALA A 5 -10.84 -2.84 -4.08
C ALA A 5 -9.50 -3.30 -3.48
N VAL A 6 -8.41 -3.33 -4.25
CA VAL A 6 -7.14 -3.89 -3.80
C VAL A 6 -6.51 -3.12 -2.63
N ASN A 7 -6.51 -1.79 -2.68
CA ASN A 7 -5.90 -0.96 -1.63
C ASN A 7 -6.55 -1.15 -0.25
N PRO A 8 -7.88 -1.06 -0.09
CA PRO A 8 -8.51 -1.32 1.21
C PRO A 8 -8.36 -2.78 1.65
N VAL A 9 -8.35 -3.76 0.74
CA VAL A 9 -8.10 -5.17 1.10
C VAL A 9 -6.70 -5.35 1.68
N VAL A 10 -5.65 -4.84 1.02
CA VAL A 10 -4.27 -4.90 1.54
C VAL A 10 -4.18 -4.27 2.93
N ALA A 11 -4.77 -3.08 3.13
CA ALA A 11 -4.76 -2.41 4.42
C ALA A 11 -5.45 -3.23 5.53
N LEU A 12 -6.61 -3.82 5.22
CA LEU A 12 -7.35 -4.66 6.18
C LEU A 12 -6.58 -5.94 6.54
N GLU A 13 -5.93 -6.58 5.59
CA GLU A 13 -5.16 -7.79 5.87
C GLU A 13 -3.90 -7.49 6.71
N LEU A 14 -3.18 -6.39 6.42
CA LEU A 14 -2.02 -5.98 7.23
C LEU A 14 -2.40 -5.67 8.69
N LEU A 15 -3.60 -5.11 8.91
CA LEU A 15 -4.16 -4.91 10.26
C LEU A 15 -4.55 -6.24 10.91
N ALA A 16 -5.19 -7.14 10.16
CA ALA A 16 -5.62 -8.45 10.66
C ALA A 16 -4.44 -9.35 11.05
N GLU A 17 -3.32 -9.25 10.35
CA GLU A 17 -2.08 -9.97 10.63
C GLU A 17 -1.22 -9.30 11.72
N GLY A 18 -1.58 -8.09 12.15
CA GLY A 18 -0.82 -7.31 13.15
C GLY A 18 0.47 -6.70 12.63
N VAL A 19 0.73 -6.75 11.31
CA VAL A 19 1.86 -6.06 10.67
C VAL A 19 1.69 -4.55 10.79
N TRP A 20 0.49 -4.07 10.53
CA TRP A 20 0.07 -2.71 10.88
C TRP A 20 -0.68 -2.74 12.20
N SER A 21 -0.35 -1.81 13.10
CA SER A 21 -1.03 -1.67 14.39
C SER A 21 -0.96 -0.22 14.88
N GLY A 22 -2.01 0.23 15.54
CA GLY A 22 -2.15 1.60 16.02
C GLY A 22 -3.53 1.86 16.60
N ALA A 23 -3.70 3.00 17.28
CA ALA A 23 -4.96 3.43 17.86
C ALA A 23 -5.34 4.82 17.35
N GLY A 24 -6.63 5.02 17.08
CA GLY A 24 -7.16 6.28 16.53
C GLY A 24 -7.53 6.18 15.05
N VAL A 25 -7.63 7.33 14.39
CA VAL A 25 -7.94 7.44 12.96
C VAL A 25 -6.64 7.66 12.20
N LEU A 26 -6.03 6.57 11.74
CA LEU A 26 -4.75 6.58 11.05
C LEU A 26 -4.97 6.18 9.58
N GLY A 27 -4.51 7.02 8.66
CA GLY A 27 -4.42 6.64 7.26
C GLY A 27 -3.26 5.66 7.00
N PRO A 28 -3.23 4.99 5.84
CA PRO A 28 -2.15 4.07 5.46
C PRO A 28 -0.76 4.73 5.46
N GLU A 29 -0.68 6.04 5.25
CA GLU A 29 0.54 6.85 5.32
C GLU A 29 1.20 6.91 6.71
N ALA A 30 0.46 6.51 7.76
CA ALA A 30 0.99 6.46 9.12
C ALA A 30 1.77 5.16 9.43
N PHE A 31 1.79 4.19 8.51
CA PHE A 31 2.40 2.87 8.70
C PHE A 31 3.56 2.63 7.73
N ASP A 32 4.35 1.57 7.98
CA ASP A 32 5.40 1.15 7.05
C ASP A 32 4.79 0.79 5.69
N SER A 33 5.34 1.39 4.63
CA SER A 33 4.83 1.29 3.27
C SER A 33 5.30 0.01 2.56
N LEU A 34 6.43 -0.57 2.97
CA LEU A 34 7.00 -1.74 2.28
C LEU A 34 6.05 -2.96 2.28
N PRO A 35 5.44 -3.37 3.42
CA PRO A 35 4.52 -4.51 3.43
C PRO A 35 3.29 -4.33 2.54
N PHE A 36 2.81 -3.09 2.39
CA PHE A 36 1.70 -2.75 1.53
C PHE A 36 2.08 -2.89 0.06
N LEU A 37 3.21 -2.31 -0.31
CA LEU A 37 3.77 -2.34 -1.65
C LEU A 37 4.10 -3.78 -2.10
N ASP A 38 4.69 -4.60 -1.23
CA ASP A 38 4.99 -6.00 -1.54
C ASP A 38 3.71 -6.82 -1.82
N ARG A 39 2.64 -6.53 -1.08
CA ARG A 39 1.36 -7.22 -1.28
C ARG A 39 0.65 -6.81 -2.57
N LEU A 40 0.77 -5.55 -2.99
CA LEU A 40 0.26 -5.12 -4.30
C LEU A 40 0.87 -5.93 -5.45
N ASN A 41 2.17 -6.23 -5.40
CA ASN A 41 2.82 -7.09 -6.40
C ASN A 41 2.22 -8.50 -6.41
N THR A 42 1.91 -9.06 -5.23
CA THR A 42 1.30 -10.40 -5.09
C THR A 42 -0.12 -10.44 -5.64
N PHE A 43 -0.89 -9.34 -5.51
CA PHE A 43 -2.23 -9.21 -6.08
C PHE A 43 -2.27 -8.82 -7.56
N GLY A 44 -1.12 -8.84 -8.26
CA GLY A 44 -1.05 -8.50 -9.67
C GLY A 44 -1.26 -7.01 -9.96
N ALA A 45 -1.07 -6.15 -8.96
CA ALA A 45 -1.07 -4.69 -9.06
C ALA A 45 0.38 -4.17 -8.96
N PRO A 46 1.23 -4.41 -9.97
CA PRO A 46 2.63 -4.02 -9.89
C PRO A 46 2.76 -2.50 -9.79
N TRP A 47 3.72 -2.06 -8.98
CA TRP A 47 4.07 -0.66 -8.80
C TRP A 47 5.55 -0.42 -9.12
N GLY A 48 5.91 0.84 -9.32
CA GLY A 48 7.29 1.24 -9.56
C GLY A 48 7.45 2.75 -9.43
N ILE A 49 8.69 3.20 -9.34
CA ILE A 49 9.06 4.62 -9.28
C ILE A 49 9.94 4.91 -10.50
N GLN A 50 9.66 6.01 -11.19
CA GLN A 50 10.48 6.52 -12.27
C GLN A 50 10.87 7.97 -11.97
N GLU A 51 12.16 8.20 -11.75
CA GLU A 51 12.71 9.55 -11.62
C GLU A 51 12.68 10.26 -12.98
N ARG A 52 12.27 11.53 -13.03
CA ARG A 52 12.18 12.31 -14.28
C ARG A 52 12.91 13.63 -14.12
N ALA A 53 13.96 13.83 -14.91
CA ALA A 53 14.64 15.12 -14.97
C ALA A 53 13.69 16.21 -15.52
N VAL A 54 13.82 17.42 -15.00
CA VAL A 54 13.13 18.61 -15.53
C VAL A 54 13.63 18.85 -16.95
N ALA A 55 12.71 19.03 -17.91
CA ALA A 55 13.07 19.42 -19.27
C ALA A 55 13.63 20.86 -19.26
N ALA A 56 14.76 21.07 -19.93
CA ALA A 56 15.42 22.36 -20.07
C ALA A 56 14.56 23.37 -20.86
#